data_AF-A0A538U2M7-F1
#
_entry.id   AF-A0A538U2M7-F1
#
_cell.length_a   1.000
_cell.length_b   1.000
_cell.length_c   1.000
_cell.angle_alpha   90.00
_cell.angle_beta   90.00
_cell.angle_gamma   90.00
#
_symmetry.space_group_name_H-M   'P 1'
#
loop_
_entity.id
_entity.type
_entity.pdbx_description
1 polymer ?
#
loop_
_entity_poly.entity_id
_entity_poly.type
_entity_poly.pdbx_seq_one_letter_code
_entity_poly.pdbx_strand_id
1 'polypeptide(L)'
;VFGGKSLVSLGGLSDLPSHAILDRGRLVGLWEYDPETSSIAWTSWVRDPALKEVVAATEAFVRDQLGDARSFSLDSPKSRAPRIAALRQV
;
A
#
# COMPACT_ATOMS: atom_id res chain seq x y z
N VAL A 1 -16.20 24.77 13.58
CA VAL A 1 -16.77 23.57 14.23
C VAL A 1 -15.98 22.36 13.70
N PHE A 2 -15.14 21.75 14.57
CA PHE A 2 -14.18 20.62 14.37
C PHE A 2 -13.15 20.75 13.22
N GLY A 3 -11.88 20.32 13.29
CA GLY A 3 -11.06 19.58 14.25
C GLY A 3 -9.79 19.10 13.50
N GLY A 4 -8.60 19.26 14.05
CA GLY A 4 -7.34 19.34 13.29
C GLY A 4 -6.69 18.04 12.78
N LYS A 5 -5.77 18.20 11.81
CA LYS A 5 -4.36 17.73 11.83
C LYS A 5 -3.65 18.06 10.49
N SER A 6 -2.49 18.70 10.63
CA SER A 6 -1.37 18.92 9.70
C SER A 6 -1.59 19.63 8.36
N LEU A 7 -0.93 20.80 8.24
CA LEU A 7 -0.40 21.31 6.97
C LEU A 7 0.55 20.25 6.38
N VAL A 8 0.21 19.68 5.23
CA VAL A 8 1.17 18.94 4.40
C VAL A 8 1.66 19.92 3.34
N SER A 9 2.98 20.02 3.16
CA SER A 9 3.57 20.78 2.05
C SER A 9 2.94 20.31 0.74
N LEU A 10 2.61 21.25 -0.15
CA LEU A 10 2.10 20.93 -1.48
C LEU A 10 3.08 20.04 -2.29
N GLY A 11 4.38 20.05 -1.94
CA GLY A 11 5.40 19.16 -2.48
C GLY A 11 5.43 17.74 -1.87
N GLY A 12 4.61 17.46 -0.86
CA GLY A 12 4.44 16.13 -0.26
C GLY A 12 3.52 15.20 -1.06
N LEU A 13 2.90 15.69 -2.14
CA LEU A 13 2.04 14.94 -3.07
C LEU A 13 2.78 14.44 -4.32
N SER A 14 4.11 14.66 -4.40
CA SER A 14 4.93 14.21 -5.54
C SER A 14 4.95 12.69 -5.66
N ASP A 15 4.90 12.00 -4.52
CA ASP A 15 5.06 10.55 -4.42
C ASP A 15 3.81 9.91 -3.82
N LEU A 16 3.50 8.70 -4.28
CA LEU A 16 2.46 7.90 -3.66
C LEU A 16 2.93 7.43 -2.29
N PRO A 17 2.05 7.48 -1.26
CA PRO A 17 2.44 7.05 0.07
C PRO A 17 2.69 5.54 0.14
N SER A 18 2.24 4.76 -0.84
CA SER A 18 2.35 3.30 -0.91
C SER A 18 2.61 2.84 -2.34
N HIS A 19 2.94 1.56 -2.52
CA HIS A 19 3.06 0.98 -3.85
C HIS A 19 1.74 1.11 -4.64
N ALA A 20 1.86 1.52 -5.90
CA ALA A 20 0.74 1.63 -6.82
C ALA A 20 0.22 0.26 -7.27
N ILE A 21 -1.09 0.13 -7.43
CA ILE A 21 -1.69 -0.86 -8.31
C ILE A 21 -2.04 -0.15 -9.62
N LEU A 22 -1.48 -0.62 -10.73
CA LEU A 22 -1.68 -0.04 -12.05
C LEU A 22 -2.46 -1.01 -12.96
N ASP A 23 -3.46 -0.51 -13.68
CA ASP A 23 -4.12 -1.21 -14.78
C ASP A 23 -4.09 -0.32 -16.02
N ARG A 24 -3.47 -0.80 -17.11
CA ARG A 24 -3.38 -0.12 -18.41
C ARG A 24 -2.98 1.37 -18.29
N GLY A 25 -1.98 1.65 -17.46
CA GLY A 25 -1.46 3.00 -17.22
C GLY A 25 -2.28 3.86 -16.26
N ARG A 26 -3.33 3.31 -15.63
CA ARG A 26 -4.16 4.00 -14.63
C ARG A 26 -3.84 3.50 -13.24
N LEU A 27 -3.76 4.43 -12.30
CA LEU A 27 -3.69 4.13 -10.87
C LEU A 27 -5.08 3.69 -10.37
N VAL A 28 -5.19 2.43 -9.96
CA VAL A 28 -6.48 1.80 -9.57
C VAL A 28 -6.51 1.33 -8.11
N GLY A 29 -5.39 1.41 -7.40
CA GLY A 29 -5.33 1.07 -5.99
C GLY A 29 -3.94 1.30 -5.40
N LEU A 30 -3.80 0.95 -4.13
CA LEU A 30 -2.54 0.99 -3.39
C LEU A 30 -2.36 -0.30 -2.61
N TRP A 31 -1.10 -0.67 -2.35
CA TRP A 31 -0.77 -1.82 -1.52
C TRP A 31 0.51 -1.64 -0.70
N GLU A 32 0.61 -2.38 0.40
CA GLU A 32 1.80 -2.52 1.23
C GLU A 32 1.95 -3.99 1.66
N TYR A 33 3.19 -4.46 1.79
CA TYR A 33 3.45 -5.72 2.47
C TYR A 33 3.53 -5.51 3.98
N ASP A 34 2.76 -6.29 4.73
CA ASP A 34 2.79 -6.34 6.18
C ASP A 34 3.71 -7.49 6.62
N PRO A 35 4.94 -7.21 7.09
CA PRO A 35 5.87 -8.25 7.52
C PRO A 35 5.43 -8.95 8.81
N GLU A 36 4.53 -8.37 9.60
CA GLU A 36 4.02 -8.98 10.83
C GLU A 36 3.04 -10.12 10.52
N THR A 37 2.13 -9.88 9.55
CA THR A 37 1.14 -10.88 9.13
C THR A 37 1.56 -11.67 7.89
N SER A 38 2.71 -11.34 7.29
CA SER A 38 3.21 -11.93 6.03
C SER A 38 2.17 -11.89 4.90
N SER A 39 1.47 -10.75 4.79
CA SER A 39 0.37 -10.55 3.84
C SER A 39 0.38 -9.18 3.19
N ILE A 40 -0.25 -9.02 2.04
CA ILE A 40 -0.48 -7.71 1.42
C ILE A 40 -1.75 -7.06 1.99
N ALA A 41 -1.60 -5.84 2.53
CA ALA A 41 -2.70 -4.92 2.77
C ALA A 41 -2.92 -4.07 1.52
N TRP A 42 -4.14 -3.98 1.02
CA TRP A 42 -4.43 -3.27 -0.22
C TRP A 42 -5.85 -2.73 -0.28
N THR A 43 -6.04 -1.73 -1.13
CA THR A 43 -7.35 -1.19 -1.49
C THR A 43 -7.40 -0.90 -2.99
N SER A 44 -8.60 -0.88 -3.56
CA SER A 44 -8.83 -0.50 -4.94
C SER A 44 -10.06 0.38 -5.09
N TRP A 45 -10.01 1.33 -6.04
CA TRP A 45 -11.13 2.19 -6.41
C TRP A 45 -11.91 1.66 -7.61
N VAL A 46 -11.53 0.50 -8.14
CA VAL A 46 -12.25 -0.18 -9.23
C VAL A 46 -12.76 -1.54 -8.75
N ARG A 47 -13.82 -2.02 -9.40
CA ARG A 47 -14.37 -3.34 -9.15
C ARG A 47 -13.92 -4.28 -10.25
N ASP A 48 -12.83 -4.99 -9.99
CA ASP A 48 -12.30 -6.03 -10.89
C ASP A 48 -12.01 -7.30 -10.08
N PRO A 49 -12.68 -8.43 -10.37
CA PRO A 49 -12.44 -9.68 -9.65
C PRO A 49 -11.01 -10.23 -9.83
N ALA A 50 -10.32 -9.90 -10.93
CA ALA A 50 -8.95 -10.37 -11.19
C ALA A 50 -7.92 -9.76 -10.22
N LEU A 51 -8.22 -8.60 -9.61
CA LEU A 51 -7.30 -7.95 -8.67
C LEU A 51 -6.93 -8.84 -7.49
N LYS A 52 -7.88 -9.63 -6.98
CA LYS A 52 -7.63 -10.52 -5.84
C LYS A 52 -6.57 -11.57 -6.16
N GLU A 53 -6.61 -12.14 -7.37
CA GLU A 53 -5.66 -13.16 -7.81
C GLU A 53 -4.26 -12.57 -7.99
N VAL A 54 -4.16 -11.39 -8.61
CA VAL A 54 -2.88 -10.71 -8.82
C VAL A 54 -2.25 -10.27 -7.49
N VAL A 55 -3.04 -9.78 -6.55
CA VAL A 55 -2.56 -9.44 -5.20
C VAL A 55 -2.04 -10.69 -4.49
N ALA A 56 -2.77 -11.81 -4.54
CA ALA A 56 -2.33 -13.06 -3.94
C ALA A 56 -1.02 -13.59 -4.55
N ALA A 57 -0.87 -13.50 -5.88
CA ALA A 57 0.36 -13.87 -6.56
C ALA A 57 1.53 -12.95 -6.18
N THR A 58 1.29 -11.65 -6.06
CA THR A 58 2.29 -10.66 -5.62
C THR A 58 2.71 -10.90 -4.18
N GLU A 59 1.76 -11.23 -3.30
CA GLU A 59 2.04 -11.56 -1.90
C GLU A 59 2.95 -12.79 -1.80
N ALA A 60 2.63 -13.86 -2.53
CA ALA A 60 3.47 -15.05 -2.57
C ALA A 60 4.88 -14.73 -3.08
N PHE A 61 5.00 -13.93 -4.14
CA PHE A 61 6.30 -13.49 -4.63
C PHE A 61 7.10 -12.72 -3.57
N VAL A 62 6.49 -11.73 -2.91
CA VAL A 62 7.16 -10.93 -1.88
C VAL A 62 7.59 -11.82 -0.72
N ARG A 63 6.67 -12.63 -0.18
CA ARG A 63 6.93 -13.49 0.97
C ARG A 63 7.99 -14.55 0.67
N ASP A 64 7.86 -15.24 -0.45
CA ASP A 64 8.61 -16.47 -0.70
C ASP A 64 9.98 -16.17 -1.38
N GLN A 65 10.13 -15.01 -2.03
CA GLN A 65 11.34 -14.67 -2.81
C GLN A 65 12.05 -13.40 -2.36
N LEU A 66 11.34 -12.38 -1.85
CA LEU A 66 11.95 -11.10 -1.44
C LEU A 66 12.12 -10.96 0.07
N GLY A 67 11.23 -11.56 0.86
CA GLY A 67 11.13 -11.42 2.30
C GLY A 67 10.44 -10.13 2.77
N ASP A 68 10.61 -9.01 2.06
CA ASP A 68 9.92 -7.75 2.35
C ASP A 68 9.85 -6.83 1.10
N ALA A 69 8.79 -6.03 1.00
CA ALA A 69 8.62 -5.00 -0.01
C ALA A 69 8.32 -3.67 0.67
N ARG A 70 9.31 -2.78 0.66
CA ARG A 70 9.24 -1.46 1.28
C ARG A 70 8.97 -0.39 0.23
N SER A 71 7.95 0.43 0.44
CA SER A 71 7.64 1.58 -0.42
C SER A 71 8.75 2.63 -0.39
N PHE A 72 9.40 2.82 0.77
CA PHE A 72 10.54 3.72 0.93
C PHE A 72 11.73 3.01 1.57
N SER A 73 12.95 3.35 1.15
CA SER A 73 14.18 2.68 1.62
C SER A 73 14.43 2.83 3.13
N LEU A 74 13.93 3.91 3.73
CA LEU A 74 14.02 4.19 5.17
C LEU A 74 12.87 3.59 5.98
N ASP A 75 11.91 2.91 5.33
CA ASP A 75 10.83 2.26 6.05
C ASP A 75 11.34 1.15 6.96
N SER A 76 10.80 1.14 8.17
CA SER A 76 10.86 0.04 9.12
C SER A 76 9.48 -0.62 9.24
N PRO A 77 9.36 -1.84 9.75
CA PRO A 77 8.06 -2.44 10.04
C PRO A 77 7.16 -1.51 10.90
N LYS A 78 7.74 -0.90 11.94
CA LYS A 78 7.03 0.01 12.85
C LYS A 78 6.55 1.30 12.17
N SER A 79 7.35 1.90 11.30
CA SER A 79 6.97 3.15 10.63
C SER A 79 5.85 2.95 9.61
N ARG A 80 5.74 1.76 9.02
CA ARG A 80 4.70 1.43 8.02
C ARG A 80 3.35 1.02 8.63
N ALA A 81 3.32 0.55 9.87
CA ALA A 81 2.11 0.02 10.50
C ALA A 81 0.87 0.94 10.39
N PRO A 82 0.95 2.27 10.61
CA PRO A 82 -0.21 3.14 10.44
C PRO A 82 -0.77 3.16 9.02
N ARG A 83 0.11 3.11 8.01
CA ARG A 83 -0.26 3.14 6.59
C ARG A 83 -0.85 1.79 6.13
N ILE A 84 -0.25 0.69 6.57
CA ILE A 84 -0.79 -0.67 6.35
C ILE A 84 -2.21 -0.78 6.92
N ALA A 85 -2.42 -0.29 8.15
CA ALA A 85 -3.73 -0.31 8.78
C ALA A 85 -4.76 0.51 7.99
N ALA A 86 -4.38 1.70 7.48
CA ALA A 86 -5.26 2.53 6.68
C ALA A 86 -5.73 1.85 5.38
N LEU A 87 -4.86 1.08 4.72
CA LEU A 87 -5.22 0.32 3.51
C LEU A 87 -6.29 -0.75 3.75
N ARG A 88 -6.36 -1.31 4.97
CA ARG A 88 -7.33 -2.35 5.34
C ARG A 88 -8.71 -1.80 5.72
N GLN A 89 -8.86 -0.48 5.85
CA GLN A 89 -10.10 0.15 6.34
C GLN A 89 -11.06 0.59 5.23
N VAL A 90 -10.73 0.33 3.96
CA VAL A 90 -11.46 0.81 2.79
C VAL A 90 -12.45 -0.23 2.26
#